data_AF-A0A441H837-F1
#
_entry.id   AF-A0A441H837-F1
#
_cell.length_a   1.000
_cell.length_b   1.000
_cell.length_c   1.000
_cell.angle_alpha   90.00
_cell.angle_beta   90.00
_cell.angle_gamma   90.00
#
_symmetry.space_group_name_H-M   'P 1'
#
loop_
_entity.id
_entity.type
_entity.pdbx_description
1 polymer ?
#
loop_
_entity_poly.entity_id
_entity_poly.type
_entity_poly.pdbx_seq_one_letter_code
_entity_poly.pdbx_strand_id
1 'polypeptide(L)'
;MKVLDDFDFGARTLESNEELDVVAWAENNGWIARKMQYQGRHSCPDRFFFGYGQIIPIEMKKRGKTRSRDGKLSKGQEQEFRRLADVGVTVHVFYTGAEAIEFLKTKMLLV
;
A
#
# COMPACT_ATOMS: atom_id res chain seq x y z
N MET A 1 -13.27 25.16 -8.64
CA MET A 1 -12.39 24.73 -7.54
C MET A 1 -10.99 25.18 -7.92
N LYS A 2 -10.30 25.96 -7.08
CA LYS A 2 -8.95 26.43 -7.39
C LYS A 2 -7.99 25.27 -7.15
N VAL A 3 -7.38 24.74 -8.20
CA VAL A 3 -6.34 23.72 -8.09
C VAL A 3 -5.17 24.37 -7.38
N LEU A 4 -4.64 23.71 -6.35
CA LEU A 4 -3.50 24.20 -5.58
C LEU A 4 -2.24 24.10 -6.45
N ASP A 5 -1.36 25.10 -6.34
CA ASP A 5 -0.19 25.28 -7.22
C ASP A 5 0.90 24.19 -7.05
N ASP A 6 0.73 23.30 -6.07
CA ASP A 6 1.61 22.18 -5.74
C ASP A 6 1.14 20.82 -6.30
N PHE A 7 -0.01 20.78 -6.99
CA PHE A 7 -0.50 19.57 -7.63
C PHE A 7 0.19 19.31 -8.98
N ASP A 8 1.16 18.40 -8.95
CA ASP A 8 1.82 17.84 -10.13
C ASP A 8 0.93 16.76 -10.77
N PHE A 9 0.50 16.99 -12.01
CA PHE A 9 -0.29 16.05 -12.83
C PHE A 9 0.56 15.26 -13.83
N GLY A 10 1.90 15.32 -13.72
CA GLY A 10 2.80 14.55 -14.54
C GLY A 10 2.66 13.04 -14.30
N ALA A 11 2.57 12.27 -15.39
CA ALA A 11 2.60 10.81 -15.29
C ALA A 11 3.93 10.36 -14.70
N ARG A 12 3.90 9.73 -13.52
CA ARG A 12 5.09 9.24 -12.82
C ARG A 12 5.46 7.85 -13.33
N THR A 13 6.66 7.74 -13.89
CA THR A 13 7.31 6.44 -14.16
C THR A 13 8.43 6.26 -13.14
N LEU A 14 8.25 5.34 -12.20
CA LEU A 14 9.23 5.06 -11.15
C LEU A 14 10.15 3.88 -11.56
N GLU A 15 11.30 3.74 -10.90
CA GLU A 15 12.18 2.57 -11.07
C GLU A 15 11.39 1.28 -10.78
N SER A 16 11.50 0.24 -11.63
CA SER A 16 10.57 -0.89 -11.60
C SER A 16 10.72 -1.74 -10.33
N ASN A 17 9.78 -1.57 -9.42
CA ASN A 17 9.53 -2.44 -8.28
C ASN A 17 8.03 -2.45 -8.07
N GLU A 18 7.46 -3.65 -7.86
CA GLU A 18 6.02 -3.88 -7.76
C GLU A 18 5.31 -2.87 -6.84
N GLU A 19 5.95 -2.49 -5.73
CA GLU A 19 5.45 -1.48 -4.79
C GLU A 19 5.31 -0.07 -5.41
N LEU A 20 6.29 0.36 -6.21
CA LEU A 20 6.29 1.68 -6.84
C LEU A 20 5.30 1.76 -8.00
N ASP A 21 5.07 0.65 -8.72
CA ASP A 21 4.05 0.57 -9.75
C ASP A 21 2.64 0.75 -9.16
N VAL A 22 2.37 0.15 -7.99
CA VAL A 22 1.11 0.35 -7.26
C VAL A 22 0.94 1.81 -6.87
N VAL A 23 2.00 2.44 -6.37
CA VAL A 23 1.98 3.85 -5.94
C VAL A 23 1.69 4.77 -7.11
N ALA A 24 2.42 4.62 -8.21
CA ALA A 24 2.23 5.43 -9.41
C ALA A 24 0.81 5.25 -9.95
N TRP A 25 0.31 4.01 -10.05
CA TRP A 25 -1.08 3.78 -10.46
C TRP A 25 -2.08 4.43 -9.51
N ALA A 26 -1.91 4.27 -8.19
CA ALA A 26 -2.87 4.76 -7.21
C ALA A 26 -2.92 6.30 -7.21
N GLU A 27 -1.77 6.97 -7.24
CA GLU A 27 -1.67 8.44 -7.33
C GLU A 27 -2.33 8.99 -8.60
N ASN A 28 -2.16 8.29 -9.73
CA ASN A 28 -2.84 8.64 -10.99
C ASN A 28 -4.36 8.39 -10.96
N ASN A 29 -4.87 7.63 -9.97
CA ASN A 29 -6.27 7.27 -9.83
C ASN A 29 -6.88 7.83 -8.53
N GLY A 30 -6.43 9.01 -8.10
CA GLY A 30 -7.08 9.77 -7.01
C GLY A 30 -6.83 9.23 -5.60
N TRP A 31 -5.91 8.27 -5.45
CA TRP A 31 -5.40 7.90 -4.13
C TRP A 31 -4.21 8.78 -3.74
N ILE A 32 -4.04 9.00 -2.44
CA ILE A 32 -2.79 9.51 -1.88
C ILE A 32 -2.07 8.31 -1.27
N ALA A 33 -0.85 8.03 -1.72
CA ALA A 33 -0.02 6.97 -1.16
C ALA A 33 1.06 7.55 -0.24
N ARG A 34 1.25 6.99 0.96
CA ARG A 34 2.35 7.37 1.85
C ARG A 34 3.11 6.15 2.32
N LYS A 35 4.43 6.21 2.23
CA LYS A 35 5.33 5.25 2.87
C LYS A 35 5.27 5.46 4.37
N MET A 36 5.07 4.39 5.12
CA MET A 36 4.93 4.46 6.56
C MET A 36 6.21 4.06 7.27
N GLN A 37 6.48 4.73 8.38
CA GLN A 37 7.52 4.38 9.31
C GLN A 37 7.06 4.80 10.71
N TYR A 38 7.16 3.89 11.67
CA TYR A 38 6.97 4.25 13.07
C TYR A 38 8.26 4.80 13.67
N GLN A 39 8.13 5.80 14.53
CA GLN A 39 9.24 6.28 15.35
C GLN A 39 9.47 5.30 16.51
N GLY A 40 10.69 4.78 16.63
CA GLY A 40 11.08 3.88 17.73
C GLY A 40 10.40 2.49 17.72
N ARG A 41 9.68 2.13 16.66
CA ARG A 41 9.01 0.83 16.51
C ARG A 41 9.23 0.27 15.11
N HIS A 42 9.14 -1.05 15.01
CA HIS A 42 9.23 -1.78 13.74
C HIS A 42 7.87 -2.38 13.37
N SER A 43 7.82 -2.99 12.17
CA SER A 43 6.67 -3.77 11.68
C SER A 43 5.41 -2.99 11.34
N CYS A 44 5.53 -1.68 11.08
CA CYS A 44 4.47 -0.95 10.38
C CYS A 44 4.24 -1.55 9.00
N PRO A 45 3.01 -1.48 8.45
CA PRO A 45 2.76 -1.78 7.04
C PRO A 45 3.60 -0.88 6.14
N ASP A 46 3.99 -1.35 4.97
CA ASP A 46 4.84 -0.56 4.05
C ASP A 46 4.20 0.77 3.64
N ARG A 47 2.92 0.76 3.23
CA ARG A 47 2.22 1.93 2.69
C ARG A 47 0.79 2.06 3.15
N PHE A 48 0.34 3.29 3.32
CA PHE A 48 -1.07 3.62 3.49
C PHE A 48 -1.58 4.33 2.24
N PHE A 49 -2.75 3.92 1.78
CA PHE A 49 -3.48 4.50 0.66
C PHE A 49 -4.72 5.21 1.20
N PHE A 50 -4.83 6.51 0.94
CA PHE A 50 -5.93 7.36 1.38
C PHE A 50 -6.74 7.79 0.16
N GLY A 51 -8.05 7.54 0.16
CA GLY A 51 -8.89 7.85 -0.99
C GLY A 51 -10.25 7.19 -0.87
N TYR A 52 -11.23 7.69 -1.62
CA TYR A 52 -12.57 7.08 -1.71
C TYR A 52 -13.23 6.84 -0.34
N GLY A 53 -12.98 7.73 0.63
CA GLY A 53 -13.49 7.64 2.00
C GLY A 53 -12.81 6.58 2.88
N GLN A 54 -11.66 6.04 2.45
CA GLN A 54 -10.98 4.93 3.11
C GLN A 54 -9.51 5.23 3.38
N ILE A 55 -8.97 4.56 4.41
CA ILE A 55 -7.54 4.44 4.68
C ILE A 55 -7.21 2.95 4.60
N ILE A 56 -6.36 2.57 3.65
CA ILE A 56 -6.03 1.18 3.36
C ILE A 56 -4.53 0.96 3.59
N PRO A 57 -4.15 0.30 4.69
CA PRO A 57 -2.80 -0.20 4.90
C PRO A 57 -2.49 -1.38 3.97
N ILE A 58 -1.37 -1.32 3.27
CA ILE A 58 -0.84 -2.37 2.41
C ILE A 58 0.60 -2.71 2.79
N GLU A 59 0.88 -4.00 2.83
CA GLU A 59 2.21 -4.59 2.94
C GLU A 59 2.54 -5.31 1.61
N MET A 60 3.67 -4.96 0.99
CA MET A 60 4.15 -5.58 -0.23
C MET A 60 5.23 -6.61 0.10
N LYS A 61 5.05 -7.84 -0.35
CA LYS A 61 6.00 -8.94 -0.19
C LYS A 61 6.59 -9.34 -1.53
N LYS A 62 7.85 -9.75 -1.52
CA LYS A 62 8.49 -10.35 -2.69
C LYS A 62 8.27 -11.85 -2.65
N ARG A 63 7.80 -12.43 -3.76
CA ARG A 63 7.84 -13.89 -3.91
C ARG A 63 9.29 -14.35 -3.94
N GLY A 64 9.59 -15.34 -3.13
CA GLY A 64 10.92 -15.91 -3.03
C GLY A 64 11.24 -16.81 -4.21
N LYS A 65 12.51 -16.86 -4.63
CA LYS A 65 12.99 -17.90 -5.56
C LYS A 65 12.93 -19.31 -4.95
N THR A 66 12.81 -19.42 -3.62
CA THR A 66 12.68 -20.66 -2.86
C THR A 66 11.62 -20.50 -1.79
N ARG A 67 10.94 -21.59 -1.38
CA ARG A 67 9.94 -21.58 -0.28
C ARG A 67 10.46 -20.97 1.04
N SER A 68 11.76 -21.09 1.31
CA SER A 68 12.44 -20.51 2.47
C SER A 68 12.70 -19.00 2.35
N ARG A 69 12.68 -18.45 1.14
CA ARG A 69 12.86 -17.04 0.83
C ARG A 69 11.56 -16.38 0.35
N ASP A 70 10.46 -17.12 0.43
CA ASP A 70 9.15 -16.58 0.11
C ASP A 70 8.79 -15.53 1.15
N GLY A 71 8.30 -14.37 0.70
CA GLY A 71 8.11 -13.18 1.52
C GLY A 71 7.07 -13.37 2.61
N LYS A 72 7.40 -14.14 3.64
CA LYS A 72 6.56 -14.36 4.81
C LYS A 72 6.56 -13.12 5.69
N LEU A 73 5.45 -12.92 6.39
CA LEU A 73 5.40 -11.93 7.46
C LEU A 73 6.41 -12.34 8.54
N SER A 74 7.14 -11.36 9.05
CA SER A 74 7.90 -11.56 10.28
C SER A 74 6.94 -11.71 11.47
N LYS A 75 7.37 -12.37 12.55
CA LYS A 75 6.57 -12.47 13.78
C LYS A 75 6.11 -11.11 14.32
N GLY A 76 6.92 -10.06 14.14
CA GLY A 76 6.56 -8.70 14.53
C GLY A 76 5.43 -8.11 13.68
N GLN A 77 5.43 -8.38 12.37
CA GLN A 77 4.36 -7.96 11.46
C GLN A 77 3.07 -8.71 11.73
N GLU A 78 3.13 -10.03 11.96
CA GLU A 78 1.95 -10.81 12.34
C GLU A 78 1.28 -10.25 13.62
N GLN A 79 2.07 -9.90 14.63
CA GLN A 79 1.55 -9.31 15.86
C GLN A 79 0.99 -7.92 15.66
N GLU A 80 1.66 -7.06 14.88
CA GLU A 80 1.17 -5.71 14.62
C GLU A 80 -0.12 -5.73 13.79
N PHE A 81 -0.20 -6.59 12.79
CA PHE A 81 -1.38 -6.71 11.93
C PHE A 81 -2.55 -7.25 12.74
N ARG A 82 -2.29 -8.16 13.70
CA ARG A 82 -3.29 -8.60 14.66
C ARG A 82 -3.78 -7.45 15.55
N ARG A 83 -2.89 -6.63 16.11
CA ARG A 83 -3.28 -5.47 16.94
C ARG A 83 -4.13 -4.46 16.17
N LEU A 84 -3.79 -4.21 14.90
CA LEU A 84 -4.58 -3.34 14.02
C LEU A 84 -5.95 -3.96 13.72
N ALA A 85 -5.99 -5.27 13.45
CA ALA A 85 -7.25 -5.98 13.22
C ALA A 85 -8.16 -5.98 14.46
N ASP A 86 -7.58 -6.10 15.67
CA ASP A 86 -8.32 -6.05 16.94
C ASP A 86 -9.03 -4.69 17.15
N VAL A 87 -8.59 -3.62 16.48
CA VAL A 87 -9.24 -2.30 16.47
C VAL A 87 -9.96 -1.98 15.15
N GLY A 88 -10.21 -2.98 14.31
CA GLY A 88 -11.00 -2.85 13.08
C GLY A 88 -10.23 -2.37 11.85
N VAL A 89 -8.89 -2.38 11.89
CA VAL A 89 -8.04 -1.98 10.75
C VAL A 89 -7.37 -3.21 10.14
N THR A 90 -7.75 -3.54 8.92
CA THR A 90 -7.15 -4.66 8.18
C THR A 90 -5.93 -4.19 7.38
N VAL A 91 -4.79 -4.88 7.57
CA VAL A 91 -3.63 -4.72 6.68
C VAL A 91 -3.71 -5.74 5.56
N HIS A 92 -3.63 -5.29 4.31
CA HIS A 92 -3.70 -6.14 3.13
C HIS A 92 -2.30 -6.49 2.62
N VAL A 93 -2.03 -7.78 2.42
CA VAL A 93 -0.72 -8.26 1.98
C VAL A 93 -0.79 -8.71 0.53
N PHE A 94 0.09 -8.17 -0.32
CA PHE A 94 0.17 -8.54 -1.73
C PHE A 94 1.59 -8.94 -2.12
N TYR A 95 1.70 -9.76 -3.18
CA TYR A 95 2.98 -10.24 -3.69
C TYR A 95 3.35 -9.64 -5.04
N THR A 96 2.37 -9.08 -5.73
CA THR A 96 2.51 -8.40 -7.01
C THR A 96 1.75 -7.09 -6.97
N GLY A 97 2.23 -6.11 -7.72
CA GLY A 97 1.58 -4.82 -7.84
C GLY A 97 0.24 -4.92 -8.56
N ALA A 98 0.12 -5.83 -9.53
CA ALA A 98 -1.13 -6.09 -10.23
C ALA A 98 -2.27 -6.51 -9.28
N GLU A 99 -2.01 -7.42 -8.34
CA GLU A 99 -3.01 -7.85 -7.34
C GLU A 99 -3.43 -6.69 -6.42
N ALA A 100 -2.48 -5.88 -5.98
CA ALA A 100 -2.76 -4.71 -5.14
C ALA A 100 -3.57 -3.64 -5.90
N ILE A 101 -3.25 -3.40 -7.17
CA ILE A 101 -3.99 -2.48 -8.04
C ILE A 101 -5.43 -2.96 -8.25
N GLU A 102 -5.63 -4.23 -8.59
CA GLU A 102 -6.98 -4.79 -8.75
C GLU A 102 -7.78 -4.67 -7.45
N PHE A 103 -7.17 -4.93 -6.30
CA PHE A 103 -7.82 -4.71 -5.02
C PHE A 103 -8.24 -3.24 -4.82
N LEU A 104 -7.34 -2.28 -5.05
CA LEU A 104 -7.65 -0.85 -4.92
C LEU A 104 -8.77 -0.41 -5.88
N LYS A 105 -8.82 -0.93 -7.11
CA LYS A 105 -9.94 -0.70 -8.04
C LYS A 105 -11.28 -1.11 -7.44
N THR A 106 -11.35 -2.23 -6.73
CA THR A 106 -12.61 -2.65 -6.06
C THR A 106 -13.06 -1.70 -4.94
N LYS A 107 -12.17 -0.83 -4.46
CA LYS A 107 -12.44 0.17 -3.42
C LYS A 107 -12.75 1.55 -3.97
N MET A 108 -12.50 1.77 -5.26
CA MET A 108 -12.95 2.95 -5.99
C MET A 108 -14.45 2.78 -6.23
N LEU A 109 -15.29 3.27 -5.33
CA LEU A 109 -16.73 3.33 -5.56
C LEU A 109 -17.02 4.23 -6.77
N LEU A 110 -17.76 3.68 -7.74
CA LEU A 110 -18.39 4.43 -8.84
C LEU A 110 -19.31 5.48 -8.21
N VAL A 111 -18.89 6.74 -8.21
CA VAL A 111 -19.80 7.88 -8.00
C VAL A 111 -20.53 8.14 -9.30
#